data_AF-A0A932UXI9-F1
#
_entry.id   AF-A0A932UXI9-F1
#
_cell.length_a   1.000
_cell.length_b   1.000
_cell.length_c   1.000
_cell.angle_alpha   90.00
_cell.angle_beta   90.00
_cell.angle_gamma   90.00
#
_symmetry.space_group_name_H-M   'P 1'
#
loop_
_entity.id
_entity.type
_entity.pdbx_description
1 polymer ?
#
loop_
_entity_poly.entity_id
_entity_poly.type
_entity_poly.pdbx_seq_one_letter_code
_entity_poly.pdbx_strand_id
1 'polypeptide(L)'
;MICYLCGARIPDDQPFYNDYEKYVCKPCFLDAPRCFVCRFPGRELGQVEGLGAECEFCRGNIIAEGMVLAPLLDPLRPFLASFGLRGDAQPSVAWDERLTLRELQTGADLPPMQFIDDFLQFCYPVFYREGTLHLLRRMSKATLVVYGLIALASAEIAAEMGHPHLAGRNEARSFARGWCHWIGAQAAERLGYALEARRLRKWPELGGQGDFERWVAMARFNKPPKMVRFFRANLQALLRKSARDDEETRVAT
;
A
#
# COMPACT_ATOMS: atom_id res chain seq x y z
N MET A 1 -24.82 -24.50 -8.59
CA MET A 1 -24.46 -23.19 -9.21
C MET A 1 -23.88 -23.41 -10.62
N ILE A 2 -23.70 -22.39 -11.47
CA ILE A 2 -23.06 -22.53 -12.80
C ILE A 2 -21.72 -21.80 -12.83
N CYS A 3 -20.67 -22.44 -13.36
CA CYS A 3 -19.35 -21.85 -13.51
C CYS A 3 -19.37 -20.74 -14.56
N TYR A 4 -18.91 -19.55 -14.18
CA TYR A 4 -18.80 -18.40 -15.05
C TYR A 4 -17.87 -18.66 -16.21
N LEU A 5 -16.80 -19.45 -16.09
CA LEU A 5 -15.87 -19.66 -17.19
C LEU A 5 -16.33 -20.74 -18.17
N CYS A 6 -16.53 -21.97 -17.69
CA CYS A 6 -16.83 -23.10 -18.57
C CYS A 6 -18.33 -23.38 -18.77
N GLY A 7 -19.23 -22.69 -18.05
CA GLY A 7 -20.68 -22.94 -18.12
C GLY A 7 -21.14 -24.26 -17.50
N ALA A 8 -20.22 -25.08 -16.97
CA ALA A 8 -20.57 -26.33 -16.30
C ALA A 8 -21.28 -26.08 -14.96
N ARG A 9 -22.16 -27.01 -14.56
CA ARG A 9 -22.74 -27.02 -13.21
C ARG A 9 -21.63 -27.30 -12.19
N ILE A 10 -21.55 -26.44 -11.18
CA ILE A 10 -20.75 -26.65 -9.97
C ILE A 10 -21.64 -27.43 -8.99
N PRO A 11 -21.25 -28.67 -8.62
CA PRO A 11 -21.91 -29.45 -7.56
C PRO A 11 -21.95 -28.68 -6.24
N ASP A 12 -23.00 -28.89 -5.44
CA ASP A 12 -23.23 -28.10 -4.23
C ASP A 12 -22.21 -28.44 -3.11
N ASP A 13 -21.55 -29.59 -3.20
CA ASP A 13 -20.49 -30.07 -2.30
C ASP A 13 -19.07 -29.70 -2.76
N GLN A 14 -18.91 -29.08 -3.94
CA GLN A 14 -17.59 -28.73 -4.47
C GLN A 14 -17.19 -27.30 -4.05
N PRO A 15 -15.93 -27.08 -3.61
CA PRO A 15 -15.43 -25.73 -3.39
C PRO A 15 -15.41 -24.93 -4.70
N PHE A 16 -15.79 -23.66 -4.60
CA PHE A 16 -15.76 -22.70 -5.71
C PHE A 16 -15.18 -21.38 -5.25
N TYR A 17 -14.71 -20.60 -6.21
CA TYR A 17 -14.36 -19.20 -6.00
C TYR A 17 -15.56 -18.32 -6.34
N ASN A 18 -15.81 -17.28 -5.54
CA ASN A 18 -16.89 -16.33 -5.78
C ASN A 18 -16.37 -14.90 -5.62
N ASP A 19 -16.65 -14.09 -6.64
CA ASP A 19 -16.48 -12.64 -6.62
C ASP A 19 -17.36 -12.05 -7.74
N TYR A 20 -17.64 -10.74 -7.70
CA TYR A 20 -18.47 -10.04 -8.70
C TYR A 20 -19.82 -10.72 -8.98
N GLU A 21 -20.41 -11.36 -7.98
CA GLU A 21 -21.65 -12.15 -8.09
C GLU A 21 -21.54 -13.32 -9.10
N LYS A 22 -20.31 -13.75 -9.40
CA LYS A 22 -20.00 -14.88 -10.27
C LYS A 22 -19.36 -16.00 -9.46
N TYR A 23 -19.54 -17.23 -9.96
CA TYR A 23 -19.00 -18.44 -9.36
C TYR A 23 -18.03 -19.09 -10.35
N VAL A 24 -16.84 -19.49 -9.90
CA VAL A 24 -15.85 -20.16 -10.74
C VAL A 24 -15.49 -21.50 -10.10
N CYS A 25 -15.60 -22.59 -10.87
CA CYS A 25 -15.22 -23.90 -10.37
C CYS A 25 -13.72 -23.96 -10.09
N LYS A 26 -13.31 -24.80 -9.12
CA LYS A 26 -11.91 -24.93 -8.72
C LYS A 26 -10.95 -25.20 -9.89
N PRO A 27 -11.23 -26.12 -10.84
CA PRO A 27 -10.35 -26.34 -11.99
C PRO A 27 -10.12 -25.06 -12.81
N CYS A 28 -11.21 -24.39 -13.22
CA CYS A 28 -11.07 -23.15 -13.99
C CYS A 28 -10.33 -22.05 -13.21
N PHE A 29 -10.50 -21.94 -11.89
CA PHE A 29 -9.78 -20.95 -11.10
C PHE A 29 -8.27 -21.20 -11.01
N LEU A 30 -7.85 -22.46 -11.01
CA LEU A 30 -6.43 -22.84 -10.93
C LEU A 30 -5.71 -22.69 -12.27
N ASP A 31 -6.39 -23.04 -13.37
CA ASP A 31 -5.75 -23.16 -14.68
C ASP A 31 -5.88 -21.90 -15.55
N ALA A 32 -6.93 -21.10 -15.33
CA ALA A 32 -7.16 -19.90 -16.14
C ALA A 32 -6.18 -18.77 -15.77
N PRO A 33 -5.76 -17.94 -16.74
CA PRO A 33 -5.11 -16.67 -16.45
C PRO A 33 -6.04 -15.80 -15.58
N ARG A 34 -5.44 -14.92 -14.77
CA ARG A 34 -6.16 -14.15 -13.74
C ARG A 34 -5.80 -12.68 -13.82
N CYS A 35 -6.76 -11.83 -13.48
CA CYS A 35 -6.56 -10.40 -13.37
C CYS A 35 -5.47 -10.07 -12.35
N PHE A 36 -4.53 -9.19 -12.70
CA PHE A 36 -3.48 -8.73 -11.80
C PHE A 36 -4.07 -8.06 -10.54
N VAL A 37 -5.10 -7.22 -10.71
CA VAL A 37 -5.68 -6.39 -9.64
C VAL A 37 -6.56 -7.19 -8.69
N CYS A 38 -7.49 -8.01 -9.20
CA CYS A 38 -8.48 -8.69 -8.37
C CYS A 38 -8.30 -10.21 -8.28
N ARG A 39 -7.36 -10.79 -9.02
CA ARG A 39 -7.15 -12.26 -9.14
C ARG A 39 -8.33 -13.03 -9.73
N PHE A 40 -9.39 -12.37 -10.19
CA PHE A 40 -10.51 -13.03 -10.85
C PHE A 40 -10.09 -13.55 -12.23
N PRO A 41 -10.39 -14.81 -12.57
CA PRO A 41 -10.16 -15.33 -13.91
C PRO A 41 -11.33 -14.91 -14.81
N GLY A 42 -11.15 -13.82 -15.54
CA GLY A 42 -12.16 -13.25 -16.45
C GLY A 42 -12.29 -14.05 -17.75
N ARG A 43 -13.43 -13.92 -18.43
CA ARG A 43 -13.60 -14.46 -19.81
C ARG A 43 -12.85 -13.62 -20.83
N GLU A 44 -12.71 -12.33 -20.56
CA GLU A 44 -12.14 -11.36 -21.48
C GLU A 44 -11.02 -10.61 -20.75
N LEU A 45 -9.85 -11.26 -20.64
CA LEU A 45 -8.67 -10.63 -20.09
C LEU A 45 -8.03 -9.73 -21.14
N GLY A 46 -8.02 -8.43 -20.87
CA GLY A 46 -7.23 -7.45 -21.63
C GLY A 46 -5.81 -7.39 -21.08
N GLN A 47 -4.82 -7.13 -21.94
CA GLN A 47 -3.46 -6.80 -21.50
C GLN A 47 -3.33 -5.30 -21.37
N VAL A 48 -2.87 -4.84 -20.20
CA VAL A 48 -2.55 -3.43 -19.94
C VAL A 48 -1.04 -3.30 -19.83
N GLU A 49 -0.48 -2.47 -20.71
CA GLU A 49 0.96 -2.17 -20.74
C GLU A 49 1.44 -1.68 -19.37
N GLY A 50 2.59 -2.21 -18.92
CA GLY A 50 3.17 -1.89 -17.62
C GLY A 50 2.47 -2.49 -16.39
N LEU A 51 1.32 -3.15 -16.55
CA LEU A 51 0.54 -3.74 -15.45
C LEU A 51 0.38 -5.27 -15.57
N GLY A 52 -0.06 -5.75 -16.74
CA GLY A 52 -0.42 -7.15 -16.99
C GLY A 52 -1.90 -7.35 -17.31
N ALA A 53 -2.42 -8.56 -17.03
CA ALA A 53 -3.79 -8.94 -17.38
C ALA A 53 -4.83 -8.23 -16.49
N GLU A 54 -5.92 -7.76 -17.09
CA GLU A 54 -7.05 -7.13 -16.42
C GLU A 54 -8.38 -7.73 -16.91
N CYS A 55 -9.26 -8.12 -15.98
CA CYS A 55 -10.57 -8.68 -16.34
C CYS A 55 -11.62 -7.60 -16.66
N GLU A 56 -12.66 -8.02 -17.36
CA GLU A 56 -13.87 -7.26 -17.69
C GLU A 56 -14.52 -6.56 -16.48
N PHE A 57 -14.39 -7.10 -15.26
CA PHE A 57 -14.99 -6.52 -14.05
C PHE A 57 -14.15 -5.37 -13.47
N CYS A 58 -12.83 -5.39 -13.65
CA CYS A 58 -11.95 -4.29 -13.27
C CYS A 58 -11.98 -3.15 -14.30
N ARG A 59 -12.18 -3.49 -15.58
CA ARG A 59 -12.26 -2.51 -16.68
C ARG A 59 -13.37 -1.49 -16.39
N GLY A 60 -12.97 -0.23 -16.21
CA GLY A 60 -13.88 0.89 -15.95
C GLY A 60 -14.23 1.14 -14.48
N ASN A 61 -13.83 0.26 -13.55
CA ASN A 61 -14.12 0.38 -12.11
C ASN A 61 -12.88 0.70 -11.26
N ILE A 62 -11.75 0.95 -11.91
CA ILE A 62 -10.45 1.23 -11.30
C ILE A 62 -10.02 2.66 -11.59
N ILE A 63 -9.24 3.23 -10.68
CA ILE A 63 -8.62 4.53 -10.88
C ILE A 63 -7.48 4.36 -11.89
N ALA A 64 -7.42 5.26 -12.87
CA ALA A 64 -6.48 5.23 -13.96
C ALA A 64 -5.88 6.61 -14.25
N GLU A 65 -4.82 6.61 -15.07
CA GLU A 65 -4.18 7.80 -15.62
C GLU A 65 -5.19 8.77 -16.25
N GLY A 66 -5.00 10.08 -16.01
CA GLY A 66 -5.91 11.14 -16.46
C GLY A 66 -7.09 11.44 -15.54
N MET A 67 -7.33 10.63 -14.50
CA MET A 67 -8.37 10.94 -13.51
C MET A 67 -7.96 12.07 -12.56
N VAL A 68 -8.93 12.91 -12.20
CA VAL A 68 -8.74 13.96 -11.17
C VAL A 68 -8.73 13.31 -9.79
N LEU A 69 -7.57 13.33 -9.13
CA LEU A 69 -7.36 12.62 -7.85
C LEU A 69 -7.69 13.45 -6.60
N ALA A 70 -7.77 14.78 -6.72
CA ALA A 70 -8.04 15.68 -5.59
C ALA A 70 -9.29 15.27 -4.77
N PRO A 71 -10.45 14.91 -5.38
CA PRO A 71 -11.62 14.45 -4.63
C PRO A 71 -11.40 13.16 -3.81
N LEU A 72 -10.37 12.38 -4.14
CA LEU A 72 -10.03 11.14 -3.43
C LEU A 72 -8.97 11.37 -2.35
N LEU A 73 -8.02 12.28 -2.60
CA LEU A 73 -6.87 12.52 -1.72
C LEU A 73 -7.10 13.64 -0.69
N ASP A 74 -7.81 14.72 -1.05
CA ASP A 74 -8.03 15.84 -0.14
C ASP A 74 -8.82 15.47 1.12
N PRO A 75 -9.86 14.61 1.07
CA PRO A 75 -10.55 14.15 2.26
C PRO A 75 -9.67 13.36 3.24
N LEU A 76 -8.48 12.92 2.81
CA LEU A 76 -7.53 12.18 3.65
C LEU A 76 -6.75 13.11 4.57
N ARG A 77 -6.60 14.40 4.22
CA ARG A 77 -5.79 15.36 4.99
C ARG A 77 -6.35 15.60 6.40
N PRO A 78 -7.66 15.83 6.60
CA PRO A 78 -8.22 15.94 7.95
C PRO A 78 -8.08 14.66 8.77
N PHE A 79 -8.05 13.48 8.13
CA PHE A 79 -7.82 12.22 8.83
C PHE A 79 -6.41 12.16 9.43
N LEU A 80 -5.39 12.60 8.70
CA LEU A 80 -4.00 12.68 9.15
C LEU A 80 -3.84 13.56 10.40
N ALA A 81 -4.62 14.63 10.53
CA ALA A 81 -4.64 15.49 11.72
C ALA A 81 -4.91 14.73 13.01
N SER A 82 -5.77 13.69 12.98
CA SER A 82 -6.04 12.86 14.16
C SER A 82 -4.83 12.02 14.63
N PHE A 83 -3.80 11.93 13.80
CA PHE A 83 -2.52 11.26 14.06
C PHE A 83 -1.36 12.27 14.19
N GLY A 84 -1.67 13.55 14.43
CA GLY A 84 -0.67 14.59 14.69
C GLY A 84 0.17 14.98 13.48
N LEU A 85 -0.35 14.72 12.28
CA LEU A 85 0.20 15.16 11.01
C LEU A 85 -0.65 16.33 10.49
N ARG A 86 -0.03 17.37 9.96
CA ARG A 86 -0.69 18.59 9.47
C ARG A 86 -1.54 18.32 8.23
N GLY A 87 -1.11 17.39 7.38
CA GLY A 87 -1.77 17.13 6.09
C GLY A 87 -1.49 18.24 5.07
N ASP A 88 -0.42 19.01 5.25
CA ASP A 88 -0.03 20.14 4.38
C ASP A 88 0.71 19.69 3.12
N ALA A 89 1.22 18.44 3.08
CA ALA A 89 2.00 17.95 1.96
C ALA A 89 1.16 17.95 0.67
N GLN A 90 1.57 18.73 -0.33
CA GLN A 90 0.93 18.80 -1.66
C GLN A 90 1.84 18.19 -2.72
N PRO A 91 2.12 16.88 -2.66
CA PRO A 91 2.99 16.25 -3.65
C PRO A 91 2.34 16.26 -5.03
N SER A 92 3.16 16.36 -6.06
CA SER A 92 2.75 16.09 -7.44
C SER A 92 2.41 14.61 -7.62
N VAL A 93 1.80 14.23 -8.73
CA VAL A 93 1.40 12.85 -9.02
C VAL A 93 2.08 12.40 -10.30
N ALA A 94 2.70 11.22 -10.24
CA ALA A 94 3.21 10.49 -11.40
C ALA A 94 2.55 9.12 -11.46
N TRP A 95 2.28 8.64 -12.67
CA TRP A 95 1.75 7.31 -12.91
C TRP A 95 2.87 6.41 -13.41
N ASP A 96 3.12 5.31 -12.69
CA ASP A 96 4.21 4.41 -12.94
C ASP A 96 3.74 3.00 -13.25
N GLU A 97 4.55 2.33 -14.07
CA GLU A 97 4.41 0.91 -14.32
C GLU A 97 4.83 0.10 -13.10
N ARG A 98 4.36 -1.15 -13.05
CA ARG A 98 4.61 -2.05 -11.93
C ARG A 98 6.11 -2.28 -11.67
N LEU A 99 6.91 -2.43 -12.72
CA LEU A 99 8.34 -2.68 -12.60
C LEU A 99 9.10 -1.43 -12.16
N THR A 100 8.82 -0.29 -12.79
CA THR A 100 9.38 1.02 -12.41
C THR A 100 9.09 1.37 -10.96
N LEU A 101 7.83 1.21 -10.54
CA LEU A 101 7.42 1.51 -9.17
C LEU A 101 8.06 0.58 -8.12
N ARG A 102 8.31 -0.69 -8.50
CA ARG A 102 9.07 -1.63 -7.67
C ARG A 102 10.52 -1.19 -7.54
N GLU A 103 11.18 -0.93 -8.66
CA GLU A 103 12.59 -0.53 -8.71
C GLU A 103 12.83 0.74 -7.89
N LEU A 104 11.89 1.69 -7.95
CA LEU A 104 11.92 2.91 -7.17
C LEU A 104 11.94 2.68 -5.66
N GLN A 105 11.31 1.62 -5.18
CA GLN A 105 11.13 1.31 -3.76
C GLN A 105 12.18 0.36 -3.19
N THR A 106 12.57 -0.64 -3.98
CA THR A 106 13.37 -1.76 -3.46
C THR A 106 14.80 -1.78 -4.02
N GLY A 107 15.00 -1.36 -5.27
CA GLY A 107 16.26 -1.53 -6.00
C GLY A 107 16.77 -2.99 -6.05
N ALA A 108 15.91 -3.97 -5.74
CA ALA A 108 16.29 -5.35 -5.52
C ALA A 108 15.75 -6.25 -6.64
N ASP A 109 16.53 -7.29 -6.98
CA ASP A 109 16.05 -8.36 -7.83
C ASP A 109 15.06 -9.24 -7.04
N LEU A 110 13.79 -9.19 -7.44
CA LEU A 110 12.67 -9.83 -6.74
C LEU A 110 11.92 -10.75 -7.69
N PRO A 111 11.29 -11.83 -7.18
CA PRO A 111 10.50 -12.74 -7.99
C PRO A 111 9.44 -12.03 -8.85
N PRO A 112 9.01 -12.66 -9.96
CA PRO A 112 7.93 -12.12 -10.78
C PRO A 112 6.66 -11.88 -9.96
N MET A 113 6.06 -10.71 -10.12
CA MET A 113 4.83 -10.33 -9.43
C MET A 113 3.65 -10.68 -10.32
N GLN A 114 3.11 -11.89 -10.19
CA GLN A 114 2.01 -12.33 -11.05
C GLN A 114 0.70 -11.57 -10.74
N PHE A 115 0.51 -11.22 -9.46
CA PHE A 115 -0.69 -10.54 -8.97
C PHE A 115 -0.34 -9.36 -8.06
N ILE A 116 -1.34 -8.50 -7.79
CA ILE A 116 -1.18 -7.34 -6.91
C ILE A 116 -0.68 -7.75 -5.52
N ASP A 117 -1.12 -8.88 -4.98
CA ASP A 117 -0.69 -9.38 -3.68
C ASP A 117 0.81 -9.70 -3.64
N ASP A 118 1.35 -10.20 -4.76
CA ASP A 118 2.79 -10.50 -4.89
C ASP A 118 3.59 -9.19 -5.00
N PHE A 119 2.99 -8.17 -5.62
CA PHE A 119 3.53 -6.81 -5.64
C PHE A 119 3.51 -6.18 -4.23
N LEU A 120 2.38 -6.27 -3.52
CA LEU A 120 2.16 -5.70 -2.19
C LEU A 120 3.05 -6.31 -1.10
N GLN A 121 3.56 -7.53 -1.33
CA GLN A 121 4.54 -8.14 -0.44
C GLN A 121 5.85 -7.34 -0.34
N PHE A 122 6.21 -6.61 -1.40
CA PHE A 122 7.49 -5.93 -1.49
C PHE A 122 7.38 -4.42 -1.68
N CYS A 123 6.27 -3.94 -2.25
CA CYS A 123 6.11 -2.57 -2.73
C CYS A 123 4.72 -2.02 -2.39
N TYR A 124 4.62 -0.71 -2.20
CA TYR A 124 3.33 -0.03 -2.17
C TYR A 124 2.88 0.40 -3.56
N PRO A 125 1.56 0.37 -3.82
CA PRO A 125 0.99 0.83 -5.09
C PRO A 125 0.92 2.35 -5.16
N VAL A 126 1.14 3.05 -4.05
CA VAL A 126 1.32 4.49 -3.97
C VAL A 126 2.55 4.76 -3.12
N PHE A 127 3.56 5.39 -3.68
CA PHE A 127 4.84 5.64 -3.02
C PHE A 127 5.23 7.11 -3.10
N TYR A 128 5.68 7.67 -1.98
CA TYR A 128 6.17 9.04 -1.95
C TYR A 128 7.68 9.10 -2.13
N ARG A 129 8.13 9.94 -3.07
CA ARG A 129 9.55 10.31 -3.24
C ARG A 129 9.67 11.73 -3.78
N GLU A 130 10.50 12.53 -3.11
CA GLU A 130 10.99 13.83 -3.60
C GLU A 130 9.86 14.77 -4.07
N GLY A 131 8.81 14.91 -3.26
CA GLY A 131 7.67 15.78 -3.61
C GLY A 131 6.69 15.16 -4.61
N THR A 132 6.83 13.88 -4.95
CA THR A 132 5.97 13.17 -5.91
C THR A 132 5.34 11.93 -5.29
N LEU A 133 4.05 11.72 -5.54
CA LEU A 133 3.37 10.44 -5.35
C LEU A 133 3.44 9.65 -6.65
N HIS A 134 4.15 8.54 -6.60
CA HIS A 134 4.26 7.55 -7.67
C HIS A 134 3.15 6.51 -7.50
N LEU A 135 2.19 6.51 -8.43
CA LEU A 135 1.00 5.67 -8.37
C LEU A 135 1.11 4.56 -9.41
N LEU A 136 0.81 3.33 -9.01
CA LEU A 136 0.59 2.25 -9.95
C LEU A 136 -0.56 2.64 -10.90
N ARG A 137 -0.33 2.53 -12.21
CA ARG A 137 -1.26 2.99 -13.27
C ARG A 137 -2.74 2.64 -13.09
N ARG A 138 -3.03 1.51 -12.43
CA ARG A 138 -4.37 0.95 -12.31
C ARG A 138 -4.56 0.30 -10.95
N MET A 139 -5.49 0.82 -10.15
CA MET A 139 -5.82 0.25 -8.84
C MET A 139 -7.25 0.55 -8.42
N SER A 140 -7.77 -0.22 -7.46
CA SER A 140 -9.10 0.07 -6.91
C SER A 140 -9.10 1.40 -6.14
N LYS A 141 -10.26 2.05 -6.03
CA LYS A 141 -10.43 3.23 -5.18
C LYS A 141 -10.01 2.97 -3.73
N ALA A 142 -10.34 1.79 -3.19
CA ALA A 142 -9.97 1.41 -1.83
C ALA A 142 -8.44 1.36 -1.67
N THR A 143 -7.75 0.74 -2.63
CA THR A 143 -6.29 0.70 -2.68
C THR A 143 -5.70 2.11 -2.74
N LEU A 144 -6.17 2.97 -3.65
CA LEU A 144 -5.67 4.34 -3.76
C LEU A 144 -5.86 5.13 -2.48
N VAL A 145 -7.05 5.07 -1.87
CA VAL A 145 -7.36 5.83 -0.65
C VAL A 145 -6.45 5.40 0.50
N VAL A 146 -6.30 4.09 0.70
CA VAL A 146 -5.53 3.55 1.83
C VAL A 146 -4.04 3.81 1.65
N TYR A 147 -3.47 3.48 0.49
CA TYR A 147 -2.03 3.65 0.25
C TYR A 147 -1.68 5.12 -0.04
N GLY A 148 -2.60 5.91 -0.58
CA GLY A 148 -2.46 7.36 -0.70
C GLY A 148 -2.34 8.03 0.66
N LEU A 149 -3.12 7.60 1.66
CA LEU A 149 -2.98 8.07 3.03
C LEU A 149 -1.59 7.73 3.63
N ILE A 150 -1.11 6.50 3.41
CA ILE A 150 0.23 6.07 3.83
C ILE A 150 1.30 6.96 3.19
N ALA A 151 1.18 7.21 1.89
CA ALA A 151 2.15 8.01 1.15
C ALA A 151 2.12 9.50 1.54
N LEU A 152 0.93 10.08 1.80
CA LEU A 152 0.81 11.45 2.32
C LEU A 152 1.39 11.58 3.73
N ALA A 153 1.16 10.61 4.61
CA ALA A 153 1.80 10.57 5.93
C ALA A 153 3.32 10.47 5.80
N SER A 154 3.79 9.62 4.87
CA SER A 154 5.20 9.45 4.57
C SER A 154 5.83 10.73 4.03
N ALA A 155 5.10 11.48 3.19
CA ALA A 155 5.55 12.74 2.63
C ALA A 155 5.84 13.78 3.71
N GLU A 156 4.91 13.95 4.65
CA GLU A 156 5.07 14.91 5.75
C GLU A 156 6.24 14.52 6.67
N ILE A 157 6.30 13.25 7.08
CA ILE A 157 7.37 12.79 7.98
C ILE A 157 8.73 12.82 7.28
N ALA A 158 8.82 12.45 6.00
CA ALA A 158 10.06 12.56 5.24
C ALA A 158 10.54 14.02 5.13
N ALA A 159 9.62 14.96 4.89
CA ALA A 159 9.93 16.39 4.86
C ALA A 159 10.44 16.90 6.22
N GLU A 160 9.80 16.50 7.32
CA GLU A 160 10.25 16.85 8.68
C GLU A 160 11.64 16.27 9.02
N MET A 161 11.96 15.09 8.48
CA MET A 161 13.26 14.44 8.65
C MET A 161 14.33 14.97 7.68
N GLY A 162 13.99 15.86 6.74
CA GLY A 162 14.91 16.31 5.70
C GLY A 162 15.34 15.19 4.75
N HIS A 163 14.42 14.27 4.42
CA HIS A 163 14.68 13.12 3.55
C HIS A 163 13.79 13.10 2.30
N PRO A 164 14.29 12.56 1.17
CA PRO A 164 13.52 12.44 -0.06
C PRO A 164 12.35 11.46 0.07
N HIS A 165 12.48 10.44 0.91
CA HIS A 165 11.48 9.40 1.15
C HIS A 165 11.79 8.68 2.47
N LEU A 166 10.89 7.77 2.89
CA LEU A 166 11.12 6.94 4.07
C LEU A 166 11.73 5.56 3.75
N ALA A 167 11.85 5.15 2.48
CA ALA A 167 12.52 3.89 2.14
C ALA A 167 13.99 3.82 2.64
N GLY A 168 14.47 2.60 2.88
CA GLY A 168 15.80 2.31 3.44
C GLY A 168 15.76 1.60 4.80
N ARG A 169 16.95 1.31 5.37
CA ARG A 169 17.14 0.51 6.61
C ARG A 169 17.60 1.32 7.83
N ASN A 170 17.35 2.63 7.86
CA ASN A 170 17.65 3.45 9.04
C ASN A 170 16.56 3.27 10.11
N GLU A 171 16.94 3.16 11.39
CA GLU A 171 16.03 2.93 12.52
C GLU A 171 14.90 3.98 12.60
N ALA A 172 15.21 5.26 12.41
CA ALA A 172 14.21 6.34 12.40
C ALA A 172 13.22 6.19 11.22
N ARG A 173 13.73 5.78 10.05
CA ARG A 173 12.90 5.56 8.85
C ARG A 173 12.00 4.34 9.00
N SER A 174 12.52 3.22 9.51
CA SER A 174 11.71 2.03 9.81
C SER A 174 10.61 2.33 10.81
N PHE A 175 10.93 3.07 11.88
CA PHE A 175 9.98 3.50 12.89
C PHE A 175 8.86 4.37 12.31
N ALA A 176 9.22 5.36 11.47
CA ALA A 176 8.29 6.22 10.76
C ALA A 176 7.42 5.45 9.75
N ARG A 177 7.98 4.49 9.01
CA ARG A 177 7.22 3.66 8.07
C ARG A 177 6.21 2.77 8.78
N GLY A 178 6.59 2.14 9.89
CA GLY A 178 5.65 1.40 10.73
C GLY A 178 4.47 2.25 11.17
N TRP A 179 4.71 3.52 11.52
CA TRP A 179 3.66 4.47 11.91
C TRP A 179 2.73 4.80 10.74
N CYS A 180 3.28 5.16 9.59
CA CYS A 180 2.50 5.45 8.37
C CYS A 180 1.65 4.25 7.94
N HIS A 181 2.24 3.06 7.96
CA HIS A 181 1.55 1.81 7.62
C HIS A 181 0.39 1.51 8.59
N TRP A 182 0.61 1.72 9.89
CA TRP A 182 -0.44 1.58 10.89
C TRP A 182 -1.60 2.57 10.68
N ILE A 183 -1.30 3.83 10.33
CA ILE A 183 -2.34 4.82 9.97
C ILE A 183 -3.18 4.31 8.79
N GLY A 184 -2.54 3.78 7.75
CA GLY A 184 -3.22 3.17 6.61
C GLY A 184 -4.14 2.01 7.02
N ALA A 185 -3.67 1.15 7.92
CA ALA A 185 -4.46 0.02 8.42
C ALA A 185 -5.68 0.49 9.21
N GLN A 186 -5.52 1.52 10.05
CA GLN A 186 -6.62 2.14 10.79
C GLN A 186 -7.65 2.78 9.85
N ALA A 187 -7.21 3.43 8.77
CA ALA A 187 -8.12 3.98 7.77
C ALA A 187 -8.90 2.89 7.03
N ALA A 188 -8.22 1.83 6.59
CA ALA A 188 -8.86 0.70 5.92
C ALA A 188 -9.94 0.05 6.79
N GLU A 189 -9.68 -0.12 8.10
CA GLU A 189 -10.65 -0.64 9.06
C GLU A 189 -11.86 0.28 9.22
N ARG A 190 -11.64 1.59 9.43
CA ARG A 190 -12.73 2.56 9.63
C ARG A 190 -13.59 2.77 8.39
N LEU A 191 -13.03 2.65 7.21
CA LEU A 191 -13.73 2.78 5.93
C LEU A 191 -14.41 1.48 5.48
N GLY A 192 -14.25 0.39 6.22
CA GLY A 192 -14.82 -0.92 5.86
C GLY A 192 -14.11 -1.60 4.69
N TYR A 193 -12.90 -1.20 4.34
CA TYR A 193 -12.09 -1.82 3.29
C TYR A 193 -11.38 -3.09 3.81
N ALA A 194 -12.18 -4.13 4.09
CA ALA A 194 -11.72 -5.35 4.74
C ALA A 194 -10.56 -6.06 4.02
N LEU A 195 -10.54 -6.04 2.68
CA LEU A 195 -9.43 -6.62 1.90
C LEU A 195 -8.12 -5.87 2.17
N GLU A 196 -8.15 -4.54 2.13
CA GLU A 196 -6.94 -3.72 2.30
C GLU A 196 -6.44 -3.76 3.75
N ALA A 197 -7.35 -3.78 4.73
CA ALA A 197 -6.99 -3.98 6.13
C ALA A 197 -6.27 -5.33 6.34
N ARG A 198 -6.73 -6.41 5.70
CA ARG A 198 -6.05 -7.72 5.76
C ARG A 198 -4.69 -7.69 5.07
N ARG A 199 -4.59 -7.06 3.90
CA ARG A 199 -3.34 -6.97 3.13
C ARG A 199 -2.27 -6.21 3.88
N LEU A 200 -2.60 -5.04 4.45
CA LEU A 200 -1.67 -4.27 5.27
C LEU A 200 -1.18 -5.10 6.47
N ARG A 201 -2.08 -5.77 7.20
CA ARG A 201 -1.66 -6.64 8.31
C ARG A 201 -0.76 -7.80 7.88
N LYS A 202 -0.98 -8.35 6.69
CA LYS A 202 -0.22 -9.49 6.16
C LYS A 202 1.15 -9.07 5.63
N TRP A 203 1.24 -7.91 4.99
CA TRP A 203 2.43 -7.42 4.31
C TRP A 203 2.76 -5.98 4.74
N PRO A 204 3.27 -5.81 5.96
CA PRO A 204 4.01 -4.60 6.28
C PRO A 204 5.25 -4.55 5.36
N GLU A 205 5.43 -3.42 4.69
CA GLU A 205 6.51 -3.20 3.71
C GLU A 205 7.88 -3.56 4.32
N LEU A 206 8.81 -4.02 3.48
CA LEU A 206 10.13 -4.49 3.87
C LEU A 206 10.84 -3.53 4.84
N GLY A 207 11.05 -3.95 6.09
CA GLY A 207 11.72 -3.16 7.13
C GLY A 207 10.79 -2.40 8.10
N GLY A 208 9.48 -2.35 7.86
CA GLY A 208 8.50 -1.73 8.76
C GLY A 208 7.73 -2.70 9.66
N GLN A 209 7.92 -4.01 9.51
CA GLN A 209 7.11 -5.04 10.17
C GLN A 209 7.13 -4.96 11.71
N GLY A 210 8.33 -4.91 12.31
CA GLY A 210 8.47 -4.86 13.77
C GLY A 210 7.80 -3.61 14.37
N ASP A 211 7.99 -2.46 13.73
CA ASP A 211 7.38 -1.21 14.20
C ASP A 211 5.87 -1.18 13.96
N PHE A 212 5.37 -1.73 12.85
CA PHE A 212 3.93 -1.87 12.65
C PHE A 212 3.26 -2.69 13.76
N GLU A 213 3.80 -3.85 14.11
CA GLU A 213 3.28 -4.70 15.19
C GLU A 213 3.31 -3.98 16.54
N ARG A 214 4.37 -3.20 16.80
CA ARG A 214 4.47 -2.32 17.97
C ARG A 214 3.33 -1.30 18.01
N TRP A 215 3.02 -0.64 16.90
CA TRP A 215 1.91 0.33 16.84
C TRP A 215 0.55 -0.33 17.05
N VAL A 216 0.32 -1.50 16.44
CA VAL A 216 -0.89 -2.30 16.67
C VAL A 216 -1.04 -2.66 18.14
N ALA A 217 0.04 -3.13 18.80
CA ALA A 217 0.02 -3.47 20.22
C ALA A 217 -0.26 -2.24 21.09
N MET A 218 0.38 -1.11 20.80
CA MET A 218 0.18 0.14 21.54
C MET A 218 -1.25 0.68 21.41
N ALA A 219 -1.87 0.57 20.23
CA ALA A 219 -3.22 1.05 19.97
C ALA A 219 -4.30 0.35 20.79
N ARG A 220 -4.03 -0.87 21.29
CA ARG A 220 -4.95 -1.61 22.17
C ARG A 220 -5.16 -0.93 23.52
N PHE A 221 -4.17 -0.17 23.99
CA PHE A 221 -4.15 0.42 25.33
C PHE A 221 -4.09 1.94 25.33
N ASN A 222 -3.82 2.56 24.18
CA ASN A 222 -3.58 4.00 24.08
C ASN A 222 -4.47 4.63 23.02
N LYS A 223 -5.09 5.76 23.39
CA LYS A 223 -5.82 6.61 22.43
C LYS A 223 -4.84 7.35 21.51
N PRO A 224 -5.28 7.80 20.32
CA PRO A 224 -4.41 8.45 19.34
C PRO A 224 -3.52 9.57 19.89
N PRO A 225 -3.99 10.52 20.74
CA PRO A 225 -3.13 11.59 21.24
C PRO A 225 -1.89 11.09 22.02
N LYS A 226 -2.03 10.02 22.80
CA LYS A 226 -0.92 9.42 23.56
C LYS A 226 0.06 8.70 22.62
N MET A 227 -0.45 8.07 21.56
CA MET A 227 0.37 7.45 20.53
C MET A 227 1.16 8.48 19.73
N VAL A 228 0.54 9.59 19.34
CA VAL A 228 1.21 10.72 18.65
C VAL A 228 2.36 11.26 19.50
N ARG A 229 2.11 11.55 20.79
CA ARG A 229 3.16 12.03 21.68
C ARG A 229 4.34 11.05 21.77
N PHE A 230 4.04 9.75 21.86
CA PHE A 230 5.05 8.72 21.88
C PHE A 230 5.86 8.66 20.58
N PHE A 231 5.17 8.68 19.43
CA PHE A 231 5.78 8.71 18.11
C PHE A 231 6.75 9.89 17.97
N ARG A 232 6.29 11.12 18.26
CA ARG A 232 7.10 12.33 18.15
C ARG A 232 8.35 12.28 19.04
N ALA A 233 8.22 11.86 20.30
CA ALA A 233 9.35 11.77 21.22
C ALA A 233 10.39 10.73 20.76
N ASN A 234 9.95 9.55 20.33
CA ASN A 234 10.86 8.48 19.90
C ASN A 234 11.52 8.82 18.55
N LEU A 235 10.77 9.37 17.59
CA LEU A 235 11.34 9.77 16.31
C LEU A 235 12.45 10.82 16.52
N GLN A 236 12.23 11.82 17.37
CA GLN A 236 13.25 12.82 17.68
C GLN A 236 14.49 12.21 18.34
N ALA A 237 14.32 11.24 19.25
CA ALA A 237 15.45 10.53 19.87
C ALA A 237 16.26 9.73 18.83
N LEU A 238 15.57 9.02 17.93
CA LEU A 238 16.21 8.26 16.86
C LEU A 238 16.97 9.15 15.87
N LEU A 239 16.42 10.31 15.52
CA LEU A 239 17.10 11.28 14.66
C LEU A 239 18.37 11.84 15.30
N ARG A 240 18.33 12.16 16.61
CA ARG A 240 19.53 12.62 17.35
C ARG A 240 20.61 11.55 17.42
N LYS A 241 20.21 10.29 17.64
CA LYS A 241 21.13 9.15 17.63
C LYS A 241 21.80 9.02 16.26
N SER A 242 21.03 9.02 15.18
CA SER A 242 21.56 8.93 13.81
C SER A 242 22.56 10.05 13.49
N ALA A 243 22.26 11.29 13.90
CA ALA A 243 23.16 12.42 13.67
C ALA A 243 24.50 12.29 14.39
N ARG A 244 24.49 11.74 15.62
CA ARG A 244 25.71 11.47 16.39
C ARG A 244 26.53 10.35 15.75
N ASP A 245 25.88 9.26 15.33
CA ASP A 245 26.55 8.13 14.71
C ASP A 245 27.22 8.54 13.37
N ASP A 246 26.60 9.45 12.61
CA ASP A 246 27.16 10.03 11.38
C ASP A 246 28.38 10.93 11.66
N GLU A 247 28.37 11.69 12.75
CA GLU A 247 29.50 12.55 13.16
C GLU A 247 30.70 11.73 13.62
N GLU A 248 30.48 10.69 14.44
CA GLU A 248 31.53 9.77 14.88
C GLU A 248 32.19 9.06 13.69
N THR A 249 31.40 8.66 12.69
CA THR A 249 31.91 8.01 11.47
C THR A 249 32.79 8.96 10.66
N ARG A 250 32.45 10.25 10.56
CA ARG A 250 33.24 11.26 9.82
C ARG A 250 34.56 11.60 10.49
N VAL A 251 34.60 11.61 11.82
CA VAL A 251 35.84 11.87 12.58
C VAL A 251 36.81 10.70 12.49
N ALA A 252 36.31 9.48 12.26
CA ALA A 252 37.12 8.27 12.17
C ALA A 252 37.77 8.03 10.78
N THR A 253 37.39 8.80 9.74
CA THR A 253 37.90 8.70 8.36
C THR A 253 38.87 9.83 8.02
#